data_AF-A4P0D9-F1
#
_entry.id   AF-A4P0D9-F1
#
_cell.length_a   1.000
_cell.length_b   1.000
_cell.length_c   1.000
_cell.angle_alpha   90.00
_cell.angle_beta   90.00
_cell.angle_gamma   90.00
#
_symmetry.space_group_name_H-M   'P 1'
#
loop_
_entity.id
_entity.type
_entity.pdbx_description
1 polymer ?
#
loop_
_entity_poly.entity_id
_entity_poly.type
_entity_poly.pdbx_seq_one_letter_code
_entity_poly.pdbx_strand_id
1 'polypeptide(L)'
;MSHLIFSKMQKNLEQFQITYPIKQCDYIGLVLSDYDDCGGWQKSYMPKEYFNHVIYKEFEGRQFQVMNGYHEHLTQYYGDYMKLPPEEDQKPYHIQEAYIL
;
A
#
# COMPACT_ATOMS: atom_id res chain seq x y z
N MET A 1 0.65 10.67 26.53
CA MET A 1 -0.27 9.61 26.05
C MET A 1 0.31 8.74 24.93
N SER A 2 1.55 8.98 24.47
CA SER A 2 2.08 8.42 23.21
C SER A 2 2.82 7.08 23.33
N HIS A 3 3.62 6.85 24.37
CA HIS A 3 4.48 5.66 24.44
C HIS A 3 3.72 4.38 24.81
N LEU A 4 2.82 4.43 25.80
CA LEU A 4 2.10 3.22 26.25
C LEU A 4 1.23 2.61 25.14
N ILE A 5 0.54 3.46 24.38
CA ILE A 5 -0.30 3.05 23.26
C ILE A 5 0.57 2.45 22.16
N PHE A 6 1.67 3.13 21.80
CA PHE A 6 2.61 2.65 20.80
C PHE A 6 3.24 1.30 21.18
N SER A 7 3.69 1.14 22.43
CA SER A 7 4.22 -0.15 22.91
C SER A 7 3.17 -1.25 22.92
N LYS A 8 1.91 -0.95 23.26
CA LYS A 8 0.81 -1.92 23.20
C LYS A 8 0.52 -2.34 21.76
N MET A 9 0.50 -1.38 20.83
CA MET A 9 0.34 -1.64 19.40
C MET A 9 1.46 -2.54 18.87
N GLN A 10 2.73 -2.23 19.19
CA GLN A 10 3.87 -3.07 18.78
C GLN A 10 3.74 -4.50 19.28
N LYS A 11 3.43 -4.71 20.57
CA LYS A 11 3.22 -6.06 21.13
C LYS A 11 2.09 -6.83 20.44
N ASN A 12 1.00 -6.14 20.10
CA ASN A 12 -0.10 -6.76 19.37
C ASN A 12 0.33 -7.16 17.94
N LEU A 13 1.09 -6.31 17.25
CA LEU A 13 1.63 -6.60 15.92
C LEU A 13 2.62 -7.77 15.96
N GLU A 14 3.50 -7.82 16.96
CA GLU A 14 4.41 -8.95 17.18
C GLU A 14 3.63 -10.26 17.35
N GLN A 15 2.60 -10.27 18.20
CA GLN A 15 1.78 -11.48 18.38
C GLN A 15 1.03 -11.87 17.10
N PHE A 16 0.50 -10.88 16.37
CA PHE A 16 -0.14 -11.14 15.09
C PHE A 16 0.82 -11.82 14.10
N GLN A 17 2.06 -11.35 13.98
CA GLN A 17 3.07 -11.95 13.11
C GLN A 17 3.46 -13.37 13.53
N ILE A 18 3.53 -13.64 14.84
CA ILE A 18 3.81 -14.98 15.37
C ILE A 18 2.65 -15.94 15.07
N THR A 19 1.41 -15.46 15.22
CA THR A 19 0.21 -16.26 15.01
C THR A 19 0.00 -16.60 13.53
N TYR A 20 0.35 -15.68 12.62
CA TYR A 20 0.17 -15.82 11.18
C TYR A 20 1.50 -15.72 10.44
N PRO A 21 2.37 -16.75 10.51
CA PRO A 21 3.65 -16.73 9.82
C PRO A 21 3.44 -16.73 8.30
N ILE A 22 4.07 -15.78 7.60
CA ILE A 22 3.91 -15.55 6.15
C ILE A 22 4.04 -16.82 5.28
N LYS A 23 4.87 -17.78 5.70
CA LYS A 23 5.07 -19.04 4.99
C LYS A 23 3.79 -19.89 4.90
N GLN A 24 2.89 -19.75 5.88
CA GLN A 24 1.64 -20.50 6.00
C GLN A 24 0.41 -19.70 5.51
N CYS A 25 0.61 -18.48 5.03
CA CYS A 25 -0.47 -17.60 4.58
C CYS A 25 -0.48 -17.47 3.06
N ASP A 26 -1.67 -17.37 2.47
CA ASP A 26 -1.83 -17.12 1.03
C ASP A 26 -1.81 -15.63 0.68
N TYR A 27 -1.90 -14.77 1.70
CA TYR A 27 -1.93 -13.32 1.56
C TYR A 27 -0.84 -12.67 2.42
N ILE A 28 -0.39 -11.49 1.96
CA ILE A 28 0.49 -10.57 2.67
C ILE A 28 -0.34 -9.36 3.07
N GLY A 29 -0.36 -9.02 4.36
CA GLY A 29 -1.11 -7.89 4.90
C GLY A 29 -0.22 -6.69 5.22
N LEU A 30 -0.62 -5.51 4.77
CA LEU A 30 -0.09 -4.21 5.20
C LEU A 30 -0.90 -3.70 6.39
N VAL A 31 -0.38 -3.89 7.60
CA VAL A 31 -1.06 -3.51 8.84
C VAL A 31 -0.62 -2.10 9.26
N LEU A 32 -1.08 -1.08 8.52
CA LEU A 32 -0.78 0.33 8.83
C LEU A 32 -1.98 1.07 9.44
N SER A 33 -3.17 0.90 8.86
CA SER A 33 -4.39 1.56 9.31
C SER A 33 -5.62 0.91 8.69
N ASP A 34 -6.74 0.95 9.41
CA ASP A 34 -8.06 0.43 9.03
C ASP A 34 -9.02 1.55 8.58
N TYR A 35 -8.52 2.60 7.92
CA TYR A 35 -9.37 3.68 7.45
C TYR A 35 -10.36 3.17 6.39
N ASP A 36 -11.64 3.10 6.76
CA ASP A 36 -12.75 2.75 5.86
C ASP A 36 -12.76 3.65 4.60
N ASP A 37 -12.40 4.92 4.76
CA ASP A 37 -12.32 5.92 3.68
C ASP A 37 -11.25 5.62 2.63
N CYS A 38 -10.28 4.74 2.93
CA CYS A 38 -9.25 4.34 1.98
C CYS A 38 -9.63 3.08 1.19
N GLY A 39 -10.80 2.48 1.41
CA GLY A 39 -11.23 1.22 0.78
C GLY A 39 -11.16 0.01 1.71
N GLY A 40 -11.03 0.26 3.02
CA GLY A 40 -11.09 -0.73 4.08
C GLY A 40 -10.09 -1.87 3.95
N TRP A 41 -10.37 -2.97 4.67
CA TRP A 41 -9.49 -4.14 4.75
C TRP A 41 -9.12 -4.76 3.40
N GLN A 42 -9.97 -4.64 2.38
CA GLN A 42 -9.71 -5.22 1.06
C GLN A 42 -8.46 -4.65 0.39
N LYS A 43 -8.08 -3.41 0.68
CA LYS A 43 -6.86 -2.80 0.13
C LYS A 43 -5.62 -2.99 1.01
N SER A 44 -5.81 -3.54 2.21
CA SER A 44 -4.75 -3.76 3.19
C SER A 44 -4.10 -5.13 3.07
N TYR A 45 -4.51 -5.98 2.13
CA TYR A 45 -3.84 -7.25 1.86
C TYR A 45 -3.75 -7.53 0.36
N MET A 46 -2.83 -8.41 0.01
CA MET A 46 -2.53 -8.79 -1.36
C MET A 46 -2.14 -10.27 -1.45
N PRO A 47 -2.49 -10.96 -2.55
CA PRO A 47 -2.06 -12.34 -2.76
C PRO A 47 -0.53 -12.47 -2.67
N LYS A 48 -0.05 -13.47 -1.93
CA LYS A 48 1.38 -13.75 -1.79
C LYS A 48 2.03 -14.00 -3.16
N GLU A 49 1.26 -14.54 -4.10
CA GLU A 49 1.70 -14.79 -5.47
C GLU A 49 2.12 -13.54 -6.25
N TYR A 50 1.70 -12.34 -5.83
CA TYR A 50 2.13 -11.08 -6.42
C TYR A 50 3.63 -10.82 -6.23
N PHE A 51 4.28 -11.55 -5.33
CA PHE A 51 5.71 -11.46 -4.99
C PHE A 51 6.50 -12.72 -5.34
N ASN A 52 5.94 -13.64 -6.12
CA ASN A 52 6.61 -14.88 -6.50
C ASN A 52 7.93 -14.62 -7.25
N HIS A 53 7.99 -13.55 -8.03
CA HIS A 53 9.21 -13.14 -8.71
C HIS A 53 9.23 -11.64 -8.98
N VAL A 54 10.43 -11.15 -9.29
CA VAL A 54 10.66 -9.78 -9.72
C VAL A 54 10.49 -9.69 -11.23
N ILE A 55 9.81 -8.65 -11.68
CA ILE A 55 9.81 -8.23 -13.08
C ILE A 55 10.49 -6.86 -13.19
N TYR A 56 10.98 -6.54 -14.39
CA TYR A 56 11.61 -5.25 -14.66
C TYR A 56 10.68 -4.36 -15.47
N LYS A 57 10.53 -3.11 -15.02
CA LYS A 57 9.77 -2.07 -15.72
C LYS A 57 10.69 -0.90 -16.04
N GLU A 58 10.57 -0.39 -17.25
CA GLU A 58 11.25 0.82 -17.65
C GLU A 58 10.53 2.05 -17.11
N PHE A 59 11.29 2.95 -16.51
CA PHE A 59 10.85 4.28 -16.12
C PHE A 59 12.01 5.26 -16.33
N GLU A 60 11.78 6.33 -17.09
CA GLU A 60 12.78 7.35 -17.42
C GLU A 60 14.12 6.76 -17.93
N GLY A 61 14.05 5.77 -18.83
CA GLY A 61 15.21 5.10 -19.42
C GLY A 61 16.00 4.20 -18.46
N ARG A 62 15.45 3.90 -17.28
CA ARG A 62 16.05 3.01 -16.29
C ARG A 62 15.13 1.83 -16.00
N GLN A 63 15.73 0.68 -15.68
CA GLN A 63 14.98 -0.53 -15.32
C GLN A 63 14.82 -0.62 -13.80
N PHE A 64 13.58 -0.77 -13.34
CA PHE A 64 13.23 -0.92 -11.93
C PHE A 64 12.62 -2.29 -11.67
N GLN A 65 13.01 -2.88 -10.54
CA GLN A 65 12.43 -4.11 -10.04
C GLN A 65 11.06 -3.81 -9.44
N VAL A 66 10.05 -4.55 -9.88
CA VAL A 66 8.70 -4.49 -9.31
C VAL A 66 8.17 -5.89 -9.07
N MET A 67 7.17 -6.00 -8.19
CA MET A 67 6.49 -7.25 -7.92
C MET A 67 5.71 -7.72 -9.17
N ASN A 68 5.64 -9.03 -9.41
CA ASN A 68 4.99 -9.56 -10.61
C ASN A 68 3.49 -9.23 -10.66
N GLY A 69 2.81 -9.09 -9.52
CA GLY A 69 1.39 -8.70 -9.44
C GLY A 69 1.14 -7.19 -9.31
N TYR A 70 2.07 -6.35 -9.78
CA TYR A 70 1.94 -4.89 -9.61
C TYR A 70 0.67 -4.34 -10.25
N HIS A 71 0.30 -4.84 -11.44
CA HIS A 71 -0.80 -4.29 -12.20
C HIS A 71 -2.14 -4.56 -11.50
N GLU A 72 -2.36 -5.80 -11.09
CA GLU A 72 -3.55 -6.24 -10.37
C GLU A 72 -3.70 -5.50 -9.04
N HIS A 73 -2.60 -5.33 -8.30
CA HIS A 73 -2.62 -4.58 -7.05
C HIS A 73 -2.95 -3.10 -7.25
N LEU A 74 -2.32 -2.43 -8.22
CA LEU A 74 -2.59 -1.03 -8.50
C LEU A 74 -4.02 -0.82 -9.01
N THR A 75 -4.54 -1.74 -9.83
CA THR A 75 -5.93 -1.70 -10.29
C THR A 75 -6.91 -1.90 -9.14
N GLN A 76 -6.65 -2.83 -8.22
CA GLN A 76 -7.46 -2.99 -7.01
C GLN A 76 -7.44 -1.74 -6.12
N TYR A 77 -6.29 -1.08 -6.02
CA TYR A 77 -6.13 0.05 -5.10
C TYR A 77 -6.69 1.37 -5.66
N TYR A 78 -6.42 1.65 -6.94
CA TYR A 78 -6.67 2.94 -7.60
C TYR A 78 -7.72 2.87 -8.72
N GLY A 79 -8.22 1.68 -9.09
CA GLY A 79 -9.14 1.51 -10.21
C GLY A 79 -8.43 1.57 -11.57
N ASP A 80 -9.00 2.28 -12.54
CA ASP A 80 -8.40 2.48 -13.87
C ASP A 80 -7.26 3.51 -13.84
N TYR A 81 -6.20 3.19 -13.09
CA TYR A 81 -5.12 4.11 -12.73
C TYR A 81 -4.23 4.55 -13.91
N MET A 82 -4.32 3.84 -15.04
CA MET A 82 -3.60 4.18 -16.27
C MET A 82 -4.35 5.24 -17.10
N LYS A 83 -5.60 5.52 -16.75
CA LYS A 83 -6.39 6.59 -17.34
C LYS A 83 -6.24 7.85 -16.49
N LEU A 84 -5.83 8.95 -17.12
CA LEU A 84 -5.79 10.24 -16.45
C LEU A 84 -7.20 10.63 -15.96
N PRO A 85 -7.32 11.20 -14.76
CA PRO A 85 -8.58 11.78 -14.32
C PRO A 85 -8.94 13.00 -15.19
N PRO A 86 -10.19 13.47 -15.18
CA PRO A 86 -10.59 14.72 -15.83
C PRO A 86 -9.65 15.89 -15.46
N GLU A 87 -9.40 16.81 -16.40
CA GLU A 87 -8.46 17.92 -16.20
C GLU A 87 -8.80 18.78 -14.97
N GLU A 88 -10.09 18.98 -14.70
CA GLU A 88 -10.64 19.68 -13.53
C GLU A 88 -10.31 19.02 -12.17
N ASP A 89 -9.99 17.73 -12.21
CA ASP A 89 -9.61 16.88 -11.07
C ASP A 89 -8.10 16.59 -11.02
N GLN A 90 -7.32 17.03 -12.00
CA GLN A 90 -5.85 16.94 -12.00
C GLN A 90 -5.21 18.03 -11.11
N LYS A 91 -5.76 18.25 -9.92
CA LYS A 91 -5.26 19.18 -8.92
C LYS A 91 -4.88 18.44 -7.64
N PRO A 92 -3.79 18.82 -6.96
CA PRO A 92 -3.41 18.18 -5.72
C PRO A 92 -4.49 18.40 -4.64
N TYR A 93 -4.89 17.34 -3.93
CA TYR A 93 -5.85 17.41 -2.82
C TYR A 93 -5.19 17.63 -1.45
N HIS A 94 -3.87 17.38 -1.38
CA HIS A 94 -3.06 17.57 -0.18
C HIS A 94 -2.06 18.74 -0.36
N ILE A 95 -2.53 19.87 -0.89
CA ILE A 95 -1.74 21.10 -0.93
C ILE A 95 -1.91 21.83 0.40
N GLN A 96 -0.78 22.05 1.08
CA GLN A 96 -0.68 23.03 2.14
C GLN A 96 -0.09 24.29 1.50
N GLU A 97 -0.82 25.41 1.56
CA GLU A 97 -0.34 26.68 1.01
C GLU A 97 0.96 27.09 1.73
N ALA A 98 2.08 27.02 1.02
CA ALA A 98 3.36 27.50 1.49
C ALA A 98 3.55 28.94 1.01
N TYR A 99 3.30 29.90 1.90
CA TYR A 99 3.63 31.30 1.66
C TYR A 99 5.13 31.51 1.93
N ILE A 100 5.87 32.01 0.94
CA ILE A 100 7.20 32.57 1.17
C ILE A 100 6.99 33.99 1.67
N LEU A 101 7.38 34.26 2.93
CA LEU A 101 7.43 35.60 3.51
C LEU A 101 8.59 36.42 2.92
#